data_AF-A0AAE3JPM8-F1
#
_entry.id   AF-A0AAE3JPM8-F1
#
_cell.length_a   1.000
_cell.length_b   1.000
_cell.length_c   1.000
_cell.angle_alpha   90.00
_cell.angle_beta   90.00
_cell.angle_gamma   90.00
#
_symmetry.space_group_name_H-M   'P 1'
#
loop_
_entity.id
_entity.type
_entity.pdbx_description
1 polymer ?
#
loop_
_entity_poly.entity_id
_entity_poly.type
_entity_poly.pdbx_seq_one_letter_code
_entity_poly.pdbx_strand_id
1 'polypeptide(L)' 'MAHPKRKISKTRRDKRRTHYKAAVPTIAKDPTTGEMHLYHRAHWHEGKLYYRGRILIDKTEEAAA' A
#
# COMPACT_ATOMS: atom_id res chain seq x y z
N MET A 1 0.14 6.41 -40.58
CA MET A 1 -0.39 6.28 -39.20
C MET A 1 -1.31 7.45 -38.89
N ALA A 2 -2.24 7.30 -37.95
CA ALA A 2 -3.07 8.42 -37.51
C ALA A 2 -2.22 9.40 -36.70
N HIS A 3 -1.74 10.47 -37.36
CA HIS A 3 -1.03 11.55 -36.69
C HIS A 3 -2.02 12.61 -36.20
N PRO A 4 -1.81 13.18 -34.99
CA PRO A 4 -2.64 14.27 -34.52
C PRO A 4 -2.51 15.47 -35.47
N LYS A 5 -3.62 15.85 -36.12
CA LYS A 5 -3.64 17.01 -37.04
C LYS A 5 -3.29 18.33 -36.34
N ARG A 6 -3.54 18.45 -35.04
CA ARG A 6 -3.29 19.66 -34.23
C ARG A 6 -2.75 19.32 -32.84
N LYS A 7 -2.01 20.27 -32.27
CA LYS A 7 -1.52 20.22 -30.88
C LYS A 7 -2.70 20.15 -29.89
N ILE A 8 -2.55 19.33 -28.85
CA ILE A 8 -3.48 19.30 -27.71
C ILE A 8 -3.21 20.52 -26.83
N SER A 9 -4.23 21.36 -26.60
CA SER A 9 -4.11 22.51 -25.68
C SER A 9 -3.81 22.04 -24.26
N LYS A 10 -3.10 22.89 -23.49
CA LYS A 10 -2.77 22.61 -22.08
C LYS A 10 -4.04 22.29 -21.29
N THR A 11 -5.08 23.13 -21.45
CA THR A 11 -6.39 22.93 -20.82
C THR A 11 -7.01 21.56 -21.15
N ARG A 12 -6.97 21.11 -22.40
CA ARG A 12 -7.53 19.78 -22.78
C ARG A 12 -6.73 18.63 -22.21
N ARG A 13 -5.39 18.74 -22.21
CA ARG A 13 -4.50 17.74 -21.59
C ARG A 13 -4.73 17.65 -20.09
N ASP A 14 -4.84 18.80 -19.42
CA ASP A 14 -4.94 18.87 -17.96
C ASP A 14 -6.33 18.43 -17.50
N LYS A 15 -7.40 18.79 -18.23
CA LYS A 15 -8.76 18.24 -18.05
C LYS A 15 -8.83 16.72 -18.24
N ARG A 16 -8.08 16.15 -19.19
CA ARG A 16 -8.01 14.67 -19.35
C ARG A 16 -7.32 14.00 -18.16
N ARG A 17 -6.35 14.66 -17.52
CA ARG A 17 -5.56 14.13 -16.40
C ARG A 17 -6.24 14.29 -15.03
N THR A 18 -7.46 14.84 -14.97
CA THR A 18 -8.19 15.03 -13.71
C THR A 18 -8.50 13.72 -12.99
N HIS A 19 -8.67 12.61 -13.73
CA HIS A 19 -8.96 11.29 -13.16
C HIS A 19 -7.70 10.45 -12.88
N TYR A 20 -6.51 10.92 -13.29
CA TYR A 20 -5.25 10.23 -13.01
C TYR A 20 -4.76 10.61 -11.61
N LYS A 21 -5.35 9.96 -10.59
CA LYS A 21 -5.10 10.22 -9.17
C LYS A 21 -4.58 8.97 -8.48
N ALA A 22 -3.70 9.15 -7.50
CA ALA A 22 -3.28 8.08 -6.62
C ALA A 22 -4.42 7.75 -5.65
N ALA A 23 -4.73 6.47 -5.50
CA ALA A 23 -5.66 6.00 -4.48
C ALA A 23 -4.93 5.79 -3.16
N VAL A 24 -5.54 6.20 -2.06
CA VAL A 24 -5.00 5.95 -0.72
C VAL A 24 -5.30 4.49 -0.34
N PRO A 25 -4.30 3.72 0.12
CA PRO A 25 -4.55 2.35 0.56
C PRO A 25 -5.35 2.33 1.87
N THR A 26 -6.11 1.25 2.10
CA THR A 26 -6.83 1.04 3.35
C THR A 26 -5.86 0.57 4.44
N ILE A 27 -5.64 1.43 5.43
CA ILE A 27 -4.77 1.16 6.58
C ILE A 27 -5.64 0.94 7.81
N ALA A 28 -5.30 -0.10 8.59
CA ALA A 28 -5.96 -0.43 9.85
C ALA A 28 -4.93 -0.50 10.98
N LYS A 29 -5.40 -0.32 12.20
CA LYS A 29 -4.59 -0.46 13.42
C LYS A 29 -4.67 -1.90 13.92
N ASP A 30 -3.55 -2.50 14.24
CA ASP A 30 -3.54 -3.80 14.92
C ASP A 30 -3.92 -3.62 16.40
N PRO A 31 -4.87 -4.39 16.95
CA PRO A 31 -5.25 -4.28 18.36
C PRO A 31 -4.15 -4.75 19.32
N THR A 32 -3.23 -5.63 18.90
CA THR A 32 -2.22 -6.21 19.79
C THR A 32 -0.95 -5.36 19.85
N THR A 33 -0.37 -4.99 18.70
CA THR A 33 0.87 -4.18 18.68
C THR A 33 0.61 -2.68 18.59
N GLY A 34 -0.60 -2.28 18.21
CA GLY A 34 -0.94 -0.88 18.01
C GLY A 34 -0.40 -0.27 16.71
N GLU A 35 0.29 -1.06 15.87
CA GLU A 35 0.86 -0.60 14.62
C GLU A 35 -0.15 -0.48 13.48
N MET A 36 0.17 0.43 12.55
CA MET A 36 -0.62 0.65 11.35
C MET A 36 -0.16 -0.31 10.25
N HIS A 37 -1.08 -1.16 9.79
CA HIS A 37 -0.82 -2.14 8.75
C HIS A 37 -1.86 -2.04 7.62
N LEU A 38 -1.52 -2.57 6.45
CA LEU A 38 -2.47 -2.68 5.35
C LEU A 38 -3.57 -3.67 5.72
N TYR A 39 -4.82 -3.29 5.46
CA TYR A 39 -5.95 -4.13 5.81
C TYR A 39 -5.85 -5.52 5.16
N HIS A 40 -6.17 -6.56 5.94
CA HIS A 40 -6.06 -7.97 5.56
C HIS A 40 -4.65 -8.45 5.18
N ARG A 41 -3.59 -7.74 5.58
CA ARG A 41 -2.20 -8.19 5.43
C ARG A 41 -1.56 -8.42 6.78
N ALA A 42 -0.65 -9.40 6.84
CA ALA A 42 0.22 -9.59 8.00
C ALA A 42 1.35 -8.54 7.99
N HIS A 43 1.82 -8.13 9.16
CA HIS A 43 2.91 -7.17 9.32
C HIS A 43 3.95 -7.70 10.31
N TRP A 44 5.20 -7.31 10.09
CA TRP A 44 6.30 -7.64 10.98
C TRP A 44 6.41 -6.58 12.07
N HIS A 45 6.43 -7.03 13.32
CA HIS A 45 6.68 -6.21 14.51
C HIS A 45 7.64 -6.97 15.43
N GLU A 46 8.73 -6.33 15.86
CA GLU A 46 9.69 -6.91 16.83
C GLU A 46 10.16 -8.34 16.48
N GLY A 47 10.40 -8.62 15.19
CA GLY A 47 10.86 -9.95 14.73
C GLY A 47 9.78 -11.03 14.66
N LYS A 48 8.52 -10.67 14.92
CA LYS A 48 7.35 -11.55 14.86
C LYS A 48 6.38 -11.09 13.77
N LEU A 49 5.80 -12.04 13.04
CA LEU A 49 4.80 -11.76 12.03
C LEU A 49 3.41 -11.79 12.69
N TYR A 50 2.72 -10.66 12.72
CA TYR A 50 1.39 -10.53 13.31
C TYR A 50 0.30 -10.51 12.24
N TYR A 51 -0.82 -11.17 12.54
CA TYR A 51 -2.04 -11.09 11.75
C TYR A 51 -3.27 -11.31 12.64
N ARG A 52 -4.23 -10.37 12.56
CA ARG A 52 -5.47 -10.42 13.36
C ARG A 52 -5.20 -10.64 14.86
N GLY A 53 -4.17 -9.95 15.39
CA GLY A 53 -3.74 -10.02 16.78
C GLY A 53 -3.07 -11.33 17.23
N ARG A 54 -2.78 -12.26 16.31
CA ARG A 54 -2.05 -13.51 16.57
C ARG A 54 -0.66 -13.46 15.95
N ILE A 55 0.30 -14.16 16.56
CA ILE A 55 1.63 -14.39 16.00
C ILE A 55 1.54 -15.57 15.02
N LEU A 56 2.03 -15.36 13.80
CA LEU A 56 2.06 -16.35 12.74
C LEU A 56 3.44 -17.00 12.61
N ILE A 57 4.49 -16.19 12.70
CA ILE A 57 5.88 -16.63 12.62
C ILE A 57 6.65 -15.90 13.71
N ASP A 58 7.41 -16.65 14.50
CA ASP A 58 8.40 -16.09 15.41
C ASP A 58 9.80 -16.37 14.84
N LYS A 59 10.44 -15.34 14.29
CA LYS A 59 11.81 -15.46 13.76
C LYS A 59 12.88 -15.21 14.84
N THR A 60 12.48 -14.90 16.06
CA THR A 60 13.46 -14.69 17.13
C THR A 60 14.13 -16.01 17.57
N GLU A 61 13.46 -17.15 17.41
CA GLU A 61 14.03 -18.47 17.73
C GLU A 61 15.06 -18.97 16.69
N GLU A 62 14.87 -18.66 15.41
CA GLU A 62 15.79 -19.09 14.33
C GLU A 62 17.15 -18.37 14.35
N ALA A 63 17.28 -17.22 15.00
CA ALA A 63 18.54 -16.49 15.13
C ALA A 63 19.42 -16.97 16.30
N ALA A 64 18.87 -17.83 17.18
CA ALA A 64 19.55 -18.36 18.36
C ALA A 64 19.98 -19.83 18.22
N ALA A 65 19.65 -20.49 17.10
CA ALA A 65 20.04 -21.86 16.76
C ALA A 65 21.13 -21.88 15.67
#